data_AF-A0A212DCE6-F1
#
_entry.id   AF-A0A212DCE6-F1
#
_cell.length_a   1.000
_cell.length_b   1.000
_cell.length_c   1.000
_cell.angle_alpha   90.00
_cell.angle_beta   90.00
_cell.angle_gamma   90.00
#
_symmetry.space_group_name_H-M   'P 1'
#
loop_
_entity.id
_entity.type
_entity.pdbx_description
1 polymer ?
#
loop_
_entity_poly.entity_id
_entity_poly.type
_entity_poly.pdbx_seq_one_letter_code
_entity_poly.pdbx_strand_id
1 'polypeptide(L)'
;MYEKMVAVDPGAPTPEEHAQCAVTKPRYMQWRETVSSTSTLGFRIEGIKKADGTCNTNFKKTQKLEQVTKVLEDFVDGNHTILVVGSSLLFVHDHTGLAKVWMIDFGKTVALPDHQTLRHRLPWAEGNREDGYLWGLDNMICLLQGLARS
;
A
#
# COMPACT_ATOMS: atom_id res chain seq x y z
N MET A 1 4.07 -14.88 -12.03
CA MET A 1 3.57 -13.48 -12.02
C MET A 1 2.46 -13.30 -13.06
N TYR A 2 2.63 -13.85 -14.27
CA TYR A 2 1.66 -13.76 -15.36
C TYR A 2 0.24 -14.23 -14.96
N GLU A 3 0.10 -15.45 -14.44
CA GLU A 3 -1.20 -15.97 -14.00
C GLU A 3 -1.90 -15.07 -12.97
N LYS A 4 -1.14 -14.51 -12.02
CA LYS A 4 -1.65 -13.57 -11.01
C LYS A 4 -2.13 -12.26 -11.64
N MET A 5 -1.45 -11.81 -12.70
CA MET A 5 -1.82 -10.61 -13.43
C MET A 5 -3.10 -10.82 -14.23
N VAL A 6 -3.18 -11.92 -14.98
CA VAL A 6 -4.36 -12.34 -15.75
C VAL A 6 -5.58 -12.55 -14.86
N ALA A 7 -5.39 -13.16 -13.68
CA ALA A 7 -6.48 -13.38 -12.72
C ALA A 7 -7.11 -12.06 -12.21
N VAL A 8 -6.38 -10.95 -12.24
CA VAL A 8 -6.89 -9.63 -11.86
C VAL A 8 -7.44 -8.90 -13.08
N ASP A 9 -6.70 -8.92 -14.20
CA ASP A 9 -7.06 -8.28 -15.45
C ASP A 9 -6.50 -9.08 -16.64
N PRO A 10 -7.35 -9.84 -17.36
CA PRO A 10 -6.92 -10.64 -18.50
C PRO A 10 -6.34 -9.83 -19.66
N GLY A 11 -6.66 -8.54 -19.77
CA GLY A 11 -6.19 -7.66 -20.85
C GLY A 11 -4.92 -6.87 -20.50
N ALA A 12 -4.38 -7.03 -19.29
CA ALA A 12 -3.20 -6.29 -18.85
C ALA A 12 -1.86 -6.76 -19.46
N PRO A 13 -1.63 -8.05 -19.77
CA PRO A 13 -0.41 -8.49 -20.44
C PRO A 13 -0.38 -8.08 -21.93
N THR A 14 0.81 -7.88 -22.50
CA THR A 14 0.99 -7.65 -23.94
C THR A 14 0.81 -8.96 -24.74
N PRO A 15 0.62 -8.90 -26.08
CA PRO A 15 0.56 -10.10 -26.91
C PRO A 15 1.78 -11.01 -26.77
N GLU A 16 2.98 -10.44 -26.62
CA GLU A 16 4.22 -11.19 -26.41
C GLU A 16 4.24 -11.86 -25.02
N GLU A 17 3.79 -11.15 -23.98
CA GLU A 17 3.66 -11.69 -22.62
C GLU A 17 2.62 -12.84 -22.58
N HIS A 18 1.54 -12.74 -23.35
CA HIS A 18 0.57 -13.82 -23.54
C HIS A 18 1.18 -15.02 -24.27
N ALA A 19 1.90 -14.79 -25.38
CA ALA A 19 2.54 -15.86 -26.14
C ALA A 19 3.57 -16.64 -25.31
N GLN A 20 4.25 -15.96 -24.38
CA GLN A 20 5.23 -16.57 -23.48
C GLN A 20 4.63 -17.09 -22.17
N CYS A 21 3.35 -16.81 -21.90
CA CYS A 21 2.70 -17.04 -20.61
C CYS A 21 3.54 -16.52 -19.43
N ALA A 22 4.23 -15.40 -19.61
CA ALA A 22 5.23 -14.90 -18.68
C ALA A 22 5.26 -13.36 -18.63
N VAL A 23 5.55 -12.83 -17.43
CA VAL A 23 5.87 -11.41 -17.22
C VAL A 23 7.04 -11.33 -16.25
N THR A 24 7.91 -10.34 -16.45
CA THR A 24 9.03 -10.11 -15.54
C THR A 24 8.53 -9.54 -14.21
N LYS A 25 9.35 -9.70 -13.16
CA LYS A 25 9.02 -9.16 -11.83
C LYS A 25 8.89 -7.63 -11.83
N PRO A 26 9.83 -6.84 -12.38
CA PRO A 26 9.69 -5.37 -12.42
C PRO A 26 8.41 -4.92 -13.12
N ARG A 27 8.10 -5.50 -14.28
CA ARG A 27 6.87 -5.24 -15.05
C ARG A 27 5.60 -5.53 -14.25
N TYR A 28 5.55 -6.68 -13.57
CA TYR A 28 4.43 -7.02 -12.70
C TYR A 28 4.30 -6.03 -11.52
N MET A 29 5.41 -5.63 -10.91
CA MET A 29 5.39 -4.67 -9.80
C MET A 29 4.89 -3.29 -10.25
N GLN A 30 5.36 -2.78 -11.39
CA GLN A 30 4.89 -1.51 -11.96
C GLN A 30 3.39 -1.56 -12.28
N TRP A 31 2.90 -2.63 -12.91
CA TRP A 31 1.47 -2.79 -13.16
C TRP A 31 0.66 -2.89 -11.85
N ARG A 32 1.19 -3.59 -10.84
CA ARG A 32 0.54 -3.66 -9.52
C ARG A 32 0.37 -2.28 -8.89
N GLU A 33 1.35 -1.39 -9.06
CA GLU A 33 1.31 -0.02 -8.54
C GLU A 33 0.29 0.87 -9.26
N THR A 34 0.03 0.62 -10.55
CA THR A 34 -0.98 1.37 -11.32
C THR A 34 -2.39 0.92 -11.04
N VAL A 35 -2.62 -0.34 -10.66
CA VAL A 35 -3.97 -0.87 -10.34
C VAL A 35 -4.33 -0.79 -8.86
N SER A 36 -3.39 -0.36 -7.99
CA SER A 36 -3.64 -0.03 -6.59
C SER A 36 -3.46 1.46 -6.32
N SER A 37 -3.74 1.88 -5.09
CA SER A 37 -3.55 3.28 -4.65
C SER A 37 -2.08 3.71 -4.52
N THR A 38 -1.11 2.87 -4.88
CA THR A 38 0.32 3.19 -4.66
C THR A 38 0.78 4.34 -5.54
N SER A 39 0.40 4.31 -6.82
CA SER A 39 0.76 5.37 -7.76
C SER A 39 0.06 6.71 -7.48
N THR A 40 -1.11 6.71 -6.83
CA THR A 40 -1.94 7.91 -6.62
C THR A 40 -1.86 8.46 -5.20
N LEU A 41 -1.68 7.59 -4.19
CA LEU A 41 -1.68 7.96 -2.77
C LEU A 41 -0.39 7.58 -2.04
N GLY A 42 0.55 6.88 -2.67
CA GLY A 42 1.83 6.52 -2.05
C GLY A 42 1.79 5.34 -1.08
N PHE A 43 0.61 4.71 -0.90
CA PHE A 43 0.44 3.49 -0.11
C PHE A 43 -0.64 2.59 -0.72
N ARG A 44 -0.72 1.34 -0.27
CA ARG A 44 -1.84 0.43 -0.58
C ARG A 44 -2.12 -0.48 0.60
N ILE A 45 -3.36 -0.92 0.70
CA ILE A 45 -3.80 -1.90 1.71
C ILE A 45 -3.46 -3.29 1.18
N GLU A 46 -2.68 -4.08 1.92
CA GLU A 46 -2.34 -5.46 1.54
C GLU A 46 -3.28 -6.50 2.17
N GLY A 47 -3.76 -6.24 3.39
CA GLY A 47 -4.68 -7.13 4.08
C GLY A 47 -5.23 -6.51 5.36
N ILE A 48 -6.39 -7.00 5.76
CA ILE A 48 -7.08 -6.66 7.02
C ILE A 48 -7.48 -7.97 7.69
N LYS A 49 -7.24 -8.06 8.99
CA LYS A 49 -7.81 -9.08 9.85
C LYS A 49 -8.57 -8.40 10.98
N LYS A 50 -9.86 -8.70 11.10
CA LYS A 50 -10.74 -8.12 12.13
C LYS A 50 -10.83 -9.01 13.36
N ALA A 51 -11.35 -8.43 14.45
CA ALA A 51 -11.53 -9.11 15.73
C ALA A 51 -12.55 -10.27 15.66
N ASP A 52 -13.55 -10.18 14.76
CA ASP A 52 -14.52 -11.24 14.48
C ASP A 52 -13.91 -12.45 13.73
N GLY A 53 -12.60 -12.41 13.44
CA GLY A 53 -11.86 -13.46 12.75
C GLY A 53 -11.87 -13.34 11.22
N THR A 54 -12.64 -12.40 10.65
CA THR A 54 -12.64 -12.17 9.21
C THR A 54 -11.29 -11.65 8.74
N CYS A 55 -10.82 -12.19 7.60
CA CYS A 55 -9.56 -11.81 6.98
C CYS A 55 -9.80 -11.53 5.51
N ASN A 56 -9.36 -10.37 5.03
CA ASN A 56 -9.44 -9.97 3.64
C ASN A 56 -8.06 -9.55 3.14
N THR A 57 -7.63 -10.08 2.00
CA THR A 57 -6.37 -9.71 1.33
C THR A 57 -6.60 -9.28 -0.13
N ASN A 58 -7.87 -9.24 -0.56
CA ASN A 58 -8.27 -8.93 -1.93
C ASN A 58 -8.47 -7.42 -2.14
N PHE A 59 -7.41 -6.65 -1.91
CA PHE A 59 -7.38 -5.20 -2.17
C PHE A 59 -6.64 -4.87 -3.46
N LYS A 60 -6.56 -5.84 -4.39
CA LYS A 60 -5.71 -5.74 -5.58
C LYS A 60 -6.16 -4.65 -6.56
N LYS A 61 -7.40 -4.19 -6.46
CA LYS A 61 -8.01 -3.09 -7.27
C LYS A 61 -8.48 -1.91 -6.41
N THR A 62 -8.08 -1.84 -5.14
CA THR A 62 -8.39 -0.70 -4.26
C THR A 62 -7.46 0.44 -4.63
N GLN A 63 -7.98 1.41 -5.39
CA GLN A 63 -7.17 2.46 -6.03
C GLN A 63 -7.67 3.86 -5.69
N LYS A 64 -8.98 4.09 -5.79
CA LYS A 64 -9.58 5.40 -5.59
C LYS A 64 -9.61 5.77 -4.12
N LEU A 65 -9.56 7.07 -3.84
CA LEU A 65 -9.59 7.61 -2.49
C LEU A 65 -10.80 7.07 -1.71
N GLU A 66 -11.99 7.10 -2.31
CA GLU A 66 -13.23 6.66 -1.67
C GLU A 66 -13.20 5.17 -1.33
N GLN A 67 -12.54 4.34 -2.14
CA GLN A 67 -12.39 2.91 -1.86
C GLN A 67 -11.43 2.67 -0.69
N VAL A 68 -10.33 3.42 -0.64
CA VAL A 68 -9.36 3.34 0.46
C VAL A 68 -10.02 3.82 1.75
N THR A 69 -10.70 4.96 1.73
CA THR A 69 -11.45 5.51 2.87
C THR A 69 -12.46 4.51 3.40
N LYS A 70 -13.28 3.90 2.54
CA LYS A 70 -14.28 2.90 2.95
C LYS A 70 -13.65 1.68 3.64
N VAL A 71 -12.50 1.22 3.15
CA VAL A 71 -11.79 0.10 3.77
C VAL A 71 -11.22 0.50 5.13
N LEU A 72 -10.74 1.74 5.27
CA LEU A 72 -10.25 2.26 6.56
C LEU A 72 -11.41 2.47 7.55
N GLU A 73 -12.53 3.06 7.14
CA GLU A 73 -13.75 3.20 7.96
C GLU A 73 -14.21 1.86 8.54
N ASP A 74 -14.29 0.84 7.69
CA ASP A 74 -14.68 -0.53 8.07
C ASP A 74 -13.66 -1.22 9.00
N PHE A 75 -12.38 -0.83 8.91
CA PHE A 75 -11.32 -1.33 9.79
C PHE A 75 -11.30 -0.64 11.15
N VAL A 76 -11.55 0.66 11.21
CA VAL A 76 -11.55 1.43 12.46
C VAL A 76 -12.83 1.19 13.26
N ASP A 77 -13.96 0.87 12.61
CA ASP A 77 -15.24 0.55 13.28
C ASP A 77 -15.64 1.59 14.36
N GLY A 78 -15.44 2.88 14.05
CA GLY A 78 -15.71 3.99 14.98
C GLY A 78 -14.64 4.22 16.06
N ASN A 79 -13.53 3.48 16.04
CA ASN A 79 -12.42 3.69 16.96
C ASN A 79 -11.46 4.79 16.46
N HIS A 80 -11.46 5.94 17.14
CA HIS A 80 -10.73 7.13 16.73
C HIS A 80 -9.26 7.18 17.21
N THR A 81 -8.72 6.15 17.86
CA THR A 81 -7.37 6.18 18.47
C THR A 81 -6.24 5.59 17.61
N ILE A 82 -6.31 5.68 16.28
CA ILE A 82 -5.35 5.00 15.38
C ILE A 82 -4.41 6.01 14.67
N LEU A 83 -3.08 5.82 14.77
CA LEU A 83 -2.01 6.65 14.14
C LEU A 83 -0.95 5.79 13.44
N VAL A 84 -0.43 6.20 12.27
CA VAL A 84 0.29 5.29 11.34
C VAL A 84 1.60 5.84 10.76
N VAL A 85 2.68 5.04 10.59
CA VAL A 85 3.93 5.31 9.78
C VAL A 85 4.73 4.07 9.22
N GLY A 86 5.01 4.04 7.89
CA GLY A 86 5.39 2.98 6.90
C GLY A 86 6.28 1.70 7.10
N SER A 87 6.92 1.27 5.99
CA SER A 87 7.11 -0.13 5.56
C SER A 87 5.75 -0.84 5.60
N SER A 88 5.63 -2.17 5.60
CA SER A 88 4.28 -2.70 5.88
C SER A 88 3.87 -2.13 7.24
N LEU A 89 2.74 -1.44 7.26
CA LEU A 89 2.26 -0.80 8.46
C LEU A 89 1.33 -1.74 9.17
N LEU A 90 1.78 -2.26 10.32
CA LEU A 90 0.95 -3.14 11.10
C LEU A 90 0.16 -2.33 12.12
N PHE A 91 -1.12 -2.19 11.82
CA PHE A 91 -2.09 -1.65 12.74
C PHE A 91 -2.66 -2.76 13.59
N VAL A 92 -2.62 -2.57 14.90
CA VAL A 92 -3.30 -3.47 15.84
C VAL A 92 -4.11 -2.60 16.79
N HIS A 93 -5.41 -2.86 16.83
CA HIS A 93 -6.29 -2.33 17.85
C HIS A 93 -7.13 -3.45 18.45
N ASP A 94 -7.65 -3.23 19.65
CA ASP A 94 -8.57 -4.14 20.30
C ASP A 94 -9.77 -3.40 20.93
N HIS A 95 -10.71 -4.20 21.41
CA HIS A 95 -11.96 -3.74 22.04
C HIS A 95 -11.74 -2.95 23.33
N THR A 96 -10.53 -2.91 23.89
CA THR A 96 -10.20 -2.09 25.06
C THR A 96 -9.85 -0.65 24.69
N GLY A 97 -9.75 -0.36 23.39
CA GLY A 97 -9.31 0.94 22.87
C GLY A 97 -7.79 1.07 22.76
N LEU A 98 -7.03 0.01 23.11
CA LEU A 98 -5.60 -0.03 22.86
C LEU A 98 -5.36 -0.04 21.35
N ALA A 99 -4.57 0.90 20.86
CA ALA A 99 -4.18 0.97 19.47
C ALA A 99 -2.67 1.22 19.38
N LYS A 100 -2.00 0.46 18.52
CA LYS A 100 -0.56 0.56 18.29
C LYS A 100 -0.25 0.36 16.81
N VAL A 101 0.83 0.99 16.37
CA VAL A 101 1.33 0.85 15.01
C VAL A 101 2.83 0.61 14.99
N TRP A 102 3.25 -0.33 14.16
CA TRP A 102 4.65 -0.68 13.94
C TRP A 102 5.01 -0.68 12.46
N MET A 103 6.26 -0.30 12.19
CA MET A 103 6.94 -0.55 10.93
C MET A 103 7.41 -2.02 10.90
N ILE A 104 7.04 -2.77 9.86
CA ILE A 104 7.47 -4.16 9.65
C ILE A 104 7.94 -4.40 8.20
N ASP A 105 8.63 -5.53 7.97
CA ASP A 105 9.16 -5.95 6.65
C ASP A 105 10.32 -5.11 6.08
N PHE A 106 11.40 -4.95 6.84
CA PHE A 106 12.63 -4.25 6.39
C PHE A 106 13.52 -5.06 5.44
N GLY A 107 13.08 -6.23 4.95
CA GLY A 107 13.91 -7.14 4.14
C GLY A 107 14.38 -6.59 2.78
N LYS A 108 13.86 -5.42 2.37
CA LYS A 108 14.30 -4.68 1.17
C LYS A 108 14.76 -3.25 1.48
N THR A 109 14.87 -2.89 2.75
CA THR A 109 15.43 -1.61 3.16
C THR A 109 16.95 -1.71 3.06
N VAL A 110 17.55 -0.88 2.23
CA VAL A 110 18.99 -0.91 1.94
C VAL A 110 19.60 0.43 2.32
N ALA A 111 20.78 0.38 2.94
CA ALA A 111 21.55 1.59 3.22
C ALA A 111 21.90 2.34 1.93
N LEU A 112 21.91 3.66 2.00
CA LEU A 112 22.45 4.49 0.93
C LEU A 112 23.99 4.53 1.02
N PRO A 113 24.69 4.77 -0.10
CA PRO A 113 26.10 5.14 -0.11
C PRO A 113 26.35 6.35 0.79
N ASP A 114 27.58 6.44 1.29
CA ASP A 114 27.98 7.50 2.21
C ASP A 114 27.63 8.89 1.67
N HIS A 115 27.16 9.75 2.57
CA HIS A 115 26.75 11.13 2.30
C HIS A 115 25.55 11.33 1.35
N GLN A 116 24.84 10.26 0.96
CA GLN A 116 23.56 10.38 0.26
C GLN A 116 22.38 10.40 1.23
N THR A 117 21.34 11.17 0.90
CA THR A 117 20.08 11.23 1.64
C THR A 117 18.91 11.21 0.66
N LEU A 118 17.76 10.71 1.11
CA LEU A 118 16.50 10.78 0.37
C LEU A 118 15.55 11.76 1.04
N ARG A 119 14.68 12.38 0.25
CA ARG A 119 13.61 13.25 0.75
C ARG A 119 12.37 12.46 1.15
N HIS A 120 12.22 11.24 0.60
CA HIS A 120 11.09 10.32 0.80
C HIS A 120 9.72 10.89 0.40
N ARG A 121 9.71 12.05 -0.25
CA ARG A 121 8.51 12.78 -0.68
C ARG A 121 8.48 13.08 -2.17
N LEU A 122 9.60 12.88 -2.85
CA LEU A 122 9.69 13.12 -4.28
C LEU A 122 9.20 11.87 -5.04
N PRO A 123 8.68 12.03 -6.27
CA PRO A 123 8.37 10.90 -7.13
C PRO A 123 9.62 10.05 -7.40
N TRP A 124 9.45 8.72 -7.43
CA TRP A 124 10.50 7.83 -7.88
C TRP A 124 10.81 8.07 -9.36
N ALA A 125 12.10 8.08 -9.68
CA ALA A 125 12.61 8.03 -11.04
C ALA A 125 13.86 7.14 -11.06
N GLU A 126 14.11 6.49 -12.21
CA GLU A 126 15.31 5.67 -12.36
C GLU A 126 16.57 6.48 -12.03
N GLY A 127 17.39 5.97 -11.11
CA GLY A 127 18.61 6.63 -10.62
C GLY A 127 18.43 7.54 -9.39
N ASN A 128 17.23 8.06 -9.09
CA ASN A 128 17.04 8.98 -7.95
C ASN A 128 16.85 8.27 -6.60
N ARG A 129 16.42 6.99 -6.63
CA ARG A 129 16.21 6.11 -5.47
C ARG A 129 15.15 6.59 -4.46
N GLU A 130 14.36 7.60 -4.80
CA GLU A 130 13.26 8.09 -3.97
C GLU A 130 12.17 7.04 -3.85
N ASP A 131 11.52 6.94 -2.69
CA ASP A 131 10.56 5.88 -2.39
C ASP A 131 9.13 6.39 -2.20
N GLY A 132 8.93 7.71 -2.13
CA GLY A 132 7.63 8.33 -1.87
C GLY A 132 7.02 7.96 -0.51
N TYR A 133 7.80 7.41 0.41
CA TYR A 133 7.31 6.86 1.68
C TYR A 133 6.62 7.92 2.55
N LEU A 134 7.28 9.06 2.76
CA LEU A 134 6.73 10.15 3.56
C LEU A 134 5.60 10.85 2.82
N TRP A 135 5.60 10.87 1.48
CA TRP A 135 4.44 11.34 0.72
C TRP A 135 3.21 10.46 0.93
N GLY A 136 3.37 9.14 0.90
CA GLY A 136 2.30 8.20 1.23
C GLY A 136 1.79 8.34 2.66
N LEU A 137 2.71 8.59 3.58
CA LEU A 137 2.40 8.87 4.98
C LEU A 137 1.57 10.15 5.17
N ASP A 138 1.97 11.24 4.51
CA ASP A 138 1.27 12.52 4.57
C ASP A 138 -0.20 12.34 4.10
N ASN A 139 -0.40 11.60 3.00
CA ASN A 139 -1.74 11.29 2.46
C ASN A 139 -2.58 10.45 3.44
N MET A 140 -1.98 9.44 4.06
CA MET A 140 -2.66 8.57 5.01
C MET A 140 -3.07 9.31 6.29
N ILE A 141 -2.19 10.17 6.83
CA ILE A 141 -2.52 11.02 7.99
C ILE A 141 -3.67 11.96 7.63
N CYS A 142 -3.62 12.59 6.45
CA CYS A 142 -4.68 13.49 5.98
C CYS A 142 -6.04 12.76 5.92
N LEU A 143 -6.06 11.54 5.36
CA LEU A 143 -7.26 10.70 5.31
C LEU A 143 -7.81 10.38 6.70
N LEU A 144 -6.97 9.90 7.62
CA LEU A 144 -7.42 9.55 8.97
C LEU A 144 -7.90 10.76 9.77
N GLN A 145 -7.26 11.92 9.60
CA GLN A 145 -7.75 13.16 10.20
C GLN A 145 -9.10 13.58 9.62
N GLY A 146 -9.36 13.30 8.34
CA GLY A 146 -10.69 13.45 7.74
C GLY A 146 -11.72 12.58 8.47
N LEU A 147 -11.41 11.30 8.65
CA LEU A 147 -12.27 10.32 9.35
C LEU A 147 -12.47 10.62 10.83
N ALA A 148 -11.48 11.21 11.51
CA ALA A 148 -11.62 11.58 12.91
C ALA A 148 -12.53 12.80 13.13
N ARG A 149 -12.86 13.55 12.07
CA ARG A 149 -13.70 14.76 12.10
C ARG A 149 -15.12 14.53 11.58
N SER A 150 -15.40 13.38 10.97
CA SER A 150 -16.73 12.95 10.51
C SER A 150 -17.49 12.27 11.63
#